data_AF-A0A4Y9QP00-F1
#
_entry.id   AF-A0A4Y9QP00-F1
#
_cell.length_a   1.000
_cell.length_b   1.000
_cell.length_c   1.000
_cell.angle_alpha   90.00
_cell.angle_beta   90.00
_cell.angle_gamma   90.00
#
_symmetry.space_group_name_H-M   'P 1'
#
loop_
_entity.id
_entity.type
_entity.pdbx_description
1 polymer ?
#
loop_
_entity_poly.entity_id
_entity_poly.type
_entity_poly.pdbx_seq_one_letter_code
_entity_poly.pdbx_strand_id
1 'polypeptide(L)'
;MNSFFDDLFGKIFKNPAKSPVKVKENYEFKEADLQEIESWMDGEEATKLFDQVYRSYHLKRTGINESPQVHLFQSPYANGFAVTYEPPFTPETFSKLFLAFSRRILALGYKQVSLDRKMEEINDQVKTTEKFYLKPPLQSPSENQRISQLFGNVSIEKISIDNKPSYLKLLVTVYSDRLYEDAQPFDQMIDRLFDTNHG
;
A
#
# COMPACT_ATOMS: atom_id res chain seq x y z
N MET A 1 6.90 -15.32 -55.70
CA MET A 1 5.45 -15.22 -55.42
C MET A 1 5.27 -15.39 -53.93
N ASN A 2 5.49 -14.31 -53.17
CA ASN A 2 5.11 -14.28 -51.75
C ASN A 2 3.70 -13.71 -51.69
N SER A 3 2.83 -14.63 -51.33
CA SER A 3 1.40 -14.66 -51.61
C SER A 3 0.67 -13.84 -50.56
N PHE A 4 -0.35 -13.10 -51.00
CA PHE A 4 -1.54 -12.59 -50.29
C PHE A 4 -1.67 -12.84 -48.77
N PHE A 5 -1.33 -14.03 -48.29
CA PHE A 5 -1.17 -14.36 -46.87
C PHE A 5 -0.19 -13.46 -46.10
N ASP A 6 0.98 -13.10 -46.64
CA ASP A 6 1.94 -12.21 -45.96
C ASP A 6 1.36 -10.78 -45.82
N ASP A 7 0.66 -10.30 -46.85
CA ASP A 7 -0.03 -9.01 -46.84
C ASP A 7 -1.26 -9.01 -45.91
N LEU A 8 -1.94 -10.14 -45.79
CA LEU A 8 -3.07 -10.32 -44.88
C LEU A 8 -2.58 -10.40 -43.43
N PHE A 9 -1.49 -11.13 -43.16
CA PHE A 9 -0.83 -11.17 -41.85
C PHE A 9 -0.33 -9.78 -41.47
N GLY A 10 0.34 -9.08 -42.38
CA GLY A 10 0.81 -7.72 -42.17
C GLY A 10 -0.32 -6.71 -41.94
N LYS A 11 -1.54 -6.95 -42.44
CA LYS A 11 -2.73 -6.10 -42.21
C LYS A 11 -3.49 -6.42 -40.93
N ILE A 12 -3.61 -7.70 -40.57
CA ILE A 12 -4.29 -8.16 -39.35
C ILE A 12 -3.40 -7.96 -38.10
N PHE A 13 -2.09 -8.19 -38.25
CA PHE A 13 -1.08 -8.04 -37.21
C PHE A 13 -0.21 -6.79 -37.43
N LYS A 14 -0.76 -5.72 -38.05
CA LYS A 14 -0.12 -4.41 -37.97
C LYS A 14 0.12 -4.12 -36.51
N ASN A 15 1.36 -4.25 -36.06
CA ASN A 15 1.76 -4.07 -34.68
C ASN A 15 1.36 -2.63 -34.33
N PRO A 16 0.22 -2.40 -33.64
CA PRO A 16 -0.06 -1.05 -33.19
C PRO A 16 1.12 -0.74 -32.29
N ALA A 17 1.81 0.38 -32.51
CA ALA A 17 2.93 0.79 -31.68
C ALA A 17 2.57 0.48 -30.23
N LYS A 18 3.25 -0.53 -29.62
CA LYS A 18 2.84 -1.22 -28.39
C LYS A 18 2.41 -0.15 -27.40
N SER A 19 1.10 0.09 -27.32
CA SER A 19 0.60 1.09 -26.41
C SER A 19 0.55 0.34 -25.09
N PRO A 20 1.36 0.75 -24.10
CA PRO A 20 1.52 -0.02 -22.88
C PRO A 20 0.13 -0.28 -22.30
N VAL A 21 -0.24 -1.56 -22.17
CA VAL A 21 -1.56 -1.95 -21.69
C VAL A 21 -1.70 -1.42 -20.27
N LYS A 22 -2.75 -0.62 -20.04
CA LYS A 22 -3.11 -0.09 -18.72
C LYS A 22 -4.53 -0.52 -18.40
N VAL A 23 -4.67 -1.38 -17.40
CA VAL A 23 -5.97 -1.85 -16.90
C VAL A 23 -6.13 -1.39 -15.45
N LYS A 24 -7.30 -0.86 -15.10
CA LYS A 24 -7.66 -0.52 -13.73
C LYS A 24 -9.00 -1.15 -13.40
N GLU A 25 -9.08 -1.85 -12.28
CA GLU A 25 -10.28 -2.48 -11.76
C GLU A 25 -10.50 -2.09 -10.29
N ASN A 26 -11.77 -2.03 -9.89
CA ASN A 26 -12.12 -2.06 -8.47
C ASN A 26 -11.91 -3.49 -7.99
N TYR A 27 -11.33 -3.63 -6.81
CA TYR A 27 -11.02 -4.91 -6.22
C TYR A 27 -11.63 -4.99 -4.82
N GLU A 28 -12.11 -6.17 -4.43
CA GLU A 28 -12.74 -6.42 -3.13
C GLU A 28 -12.20 -7.73 -2.56
N PHE A 29 -11.93 -7.74 -1.26
CA PHE A 29 -11.61 -8.96 -0.52
C PHE A 29 -12.91 -9.64 -0.09
N LYS A 30 -12.91 -10.97 -0.05
CA LYS A 30 -14.07 -11.72 0.44
C LYS A 30 -14.10 -11.65 1.96
N GLU A 31 -15.30 -11.77 2.55
CA GLU A 31 -15.46 -11.83 4.01
C GLU A 31 -14.60 -12.94 4.66
N ALA A 32 -14.43 -14.08 3.99
CA ALA A 32 -13.55 -15.14 4.46
C ALA A 32 -12.09 -14.69 4.56
N ASP A 33 -11.60 -13.90 3.60
CA ASP A 33 -10.23 -13.37 3.62
C ASP A 33 -10.05 -12.37 4.78
N LEU A 34 -11.10 -11.62 5.11
CA LEU A 34 -11.12 -10.67 6.23
C LEU A 34 -11.13 -11.36 7.59
N GLN A 35 -11.82 -12.48 7.73
CA GLN A 35 -11.82 -13.28 8.97
C GLN A 35 -10.48 -14.02 9.16
N GLU A 36 -9.92 -14.55 8.07
CA GLU A 36 -8.62 -15.19 8.11
C GLU A 36 -7.53 -14.21 8.55
N ILE A 37 -7.54 -12.97 8.03
CA ILE A 37 -6.52 -12.00 8.41
C ILE A 37 -6.64 -11.56 9.87
N GLU A 38 -7.86 -11.44 10.40
CA GLU A 38 -8.06 -11.14 11.82
C GLU A 38 -7.45 -12.24 12.69
N SER A 39 -7.73 -13.51 12.37
CA SER A 39 -7.15 -14.66 13.08
C SER A 39 -5.62 -14.72 12.93
N TRP A 40 -5.08 -14.38 11.76
CA TRP A 40 -3.64 -14.37 11.52
C TRP A 40 -2.93 -13.26 12.30
N MET A 41 -3.53 -12.06 12.40
CA MET A 41 -2.95 -10.93 13.14
C MET A 41 -2.75 -11.23 14.63
N ASP A 42 -3.56 -12.10 15.21
CA ASP A 42 -3.43 -12.58 16.60
C ASP A 42 -2.40 -13.72 16.76
N GLY A 43 -1.85 -14.22 15.65
CA GLY A 43 -0.88 -15.31 15.62
C GLY A 43 0.56 -14.90 15.91
N GLU A 44 1.37 -15.89 16.30
CA GLU A 44 2.81 -15.70 16.57
C GLU A 44 3.59 -15.31 15.30
N GLU A 45 3.19 -15.82 14.12
CA GLU A 45 3.83 -15.47 12.84
C GLU A 45 3.65 -13.98 12.52
N ALA A 46 2.42 -13.46 12.62
CA ALA A 46 2.15 -12.05 12.41
C ALA A 46 2.94 -11.18 13.40
N THR A 47 2.88 -11.51 14.69
CA THR A 47 3.60 -10.79 15.75
C THR A 47 5.09 -10.66 15.41
N LYS A 48 5.75 -11.78 15.07
CA LYS A 48 7.18 -11.77 14.68
C LYS A 48 7.45 -10.90 13.45
N LEU A 49 6.60 -10.97 12.43
CA LEU A 49 6.77 -10.19 11.20
C LEU A 49 6.55 -8.69 11.45
N PHE A 50 5.53 -8.31 12.22
CA PHE A 50 5.30 -6.93 12.63
C PHE A 50 6.48 -6.38 13.43
N ASP A 51 6.97 -7.12 14.42
CA ASP A 51 8.12 -6.74 15.24
C ASP A 51 9.39 -6.56 14.39
N GLN A 52 9.62 -7.46 13.41
CA GLN A 52 10.77 -7.36 12.52
C GLN A 52 10.71 -6.14 11.61
N VAL A 53 9.55 -5.83 11.02
CA VAL A 53 9.37 -4.63 10.20
C VAL A 53 9.51 -3.38 11.06
N TYR A 54 8.93 -3.36 12.25
CA TYR A 54 8.99 -2.23 13.17
C TYR A 54 10.41 -1.95 13.65
N ARG A 55 11.16 -3.01 14.00
CA ARG A 55 12.59 -2.92 14.33
C ARG A 55 13.40 -2.38 13.16
N SER A 56 13.18 -2.90 11.95
CA SER A 56 13.88 -2.46 10.74
C SER A 56 13.57 -1.00 10.41
N TYR A 57 12.32 -0.55 10.63
CA TYR A 57 11.92 0.85 10.51
C TYR A 57 12.73 1.75 11.46
N HIS A 58 12.79 1.41 12.76
CA HIS A 58 13.52 2.21 13.74
C HIS A 58 15.03 2.22 13.51
N LEU A 59 15.62 1.08 13.14
CA LEU A 59 17.04 1.03 12.76
C LEU A 59 17.34 1.88 11.53
N LYS A 60 16.46 1.86 10.52
CA LYS A 60 16.61 2.68 9.33
C LYS A 60 16.65 4.18 9.66
N ARG A 61 15.89 4.64 10.66
CA ARG A 61 15.95 6.04 11.15
C ARG A 61 17.32 6.43 11.69
N THR A 62 18.09 5.46 12.18
CA THR A 62 19.46 5.65 12.68
C THR A 62 20.53 5.38 11.62
N GLY A 63 20.13 5.11 10.37
CA GLY A 63 21.05 4.82 9.25
C GLY A 63 21.50 3.36 9.15
N ILE A 64 20.96 2.47 10.00
CA ILE A 64 21.28 1.04 10.00
C ILE A 64 20.28 0.30 9.09
N ASN A 65 20.80 -0.52 8.18
CA ASN A 65 19.97 -1.39 7.35
C ASN A 65 19.82 -2.76 8.02
N GLU A 66 18.61 -3.30 7.99
CA GLU A 66 18.30 -4.64 8.46
C GLU A 66 17.25 -5.31 7.55
N SER A 67 17.19 -6.64 7.58
CA SER A 67 16.20 -7.44 6.87
C SER A 67 14.95 -7.65 7.75
N PRO A 68 13.72 -7.43 7.24
CA PRO A 68 13.43 -6.96 5.89
C PRO A 68 13.74 -5.47 5.72
N GLN A 69 14.30 -5.10 4.57
CA GLN A 69 14.68 -3.73 4.25
C GLN A 69 13.48 -2.79 4.29
N VAL A 70 13.63 -1.73 5.08
CA VAL A 70 12.70 -0.60 5.14
C VAL A 70 13.35 0.63 4.51
N HIS A 71 12.57 1.35 3.70
CA HIS A 71 12.94 2.62 3.10
C HIS A 71 12.03 3.70 3.65
N LEU A 72 12.59 4.81 4.11
CA LEU A 72 11.82 5.92 4.69
C LEU A 72 11.61 7.01 3.64
N PHE A 73 10.45 7.63 3.67
CA PHE A 73 10.12 8.81 2.90
C PHE A 73 9.60 9.90 3.82
N GLN A 74 10.20 11.09 3.75
CA GLN A 74 9.82 12.23 4.56
C GLN A 74 9.82 13.50 3.72
N SER A 75 8.76 14.28 3.85
CA SER A 75 8.59 15.58 3.24
C SER A 75 7.59 16.41 4.07
N PRO A 76 7.49 17.74 3.87
CA PRO A 76 6.52 18.56 4.58
C PRO A 76 5.05 18.14 4.36
N TYR A 77 4.75 17.49 3.22
CA TYR A 77 3.37 17.18 2.82
C TYR A 77 3.04 15.68 2.88
N ALA A 78 4.05 14.84 3.09
CA ALA A 78 3.87 13.41 3.08
C ALA A 78 5.01 12.67 3.79
N ASN A 79 4.64 11.65 4.54
CA ASN A 79 5.54 10.76 5.26
C ASN A 79 5.15 9.32 5.01
N GLY A 80 6.12 8.41 4.91
CA GLY A 80 5.84 7.03 4.58
C GLY A 80 7.03 6.12 4.74
N PHE A 81 6.79 4.85 4.52
CA PHE A 81 7.84 3.85 4.41
C PHE A 81 7.48 2.80 3.35
N ALA A 82 8.49 2.11 2.85
CA ALA A 82 8.33 0.93 2.02
C ALA A 82 9.07 -0.26 2.64
N VAL A 83 8.47 -1.44 2.58
CA VAL A 83 9.07 -2.72 3.00
C VAL A 83 9.35 -3.53 1.75
N THR A 84 10.61 -3.91 1.53
CA THR A 84 10.99 -4.78 0.42
C THR A 84 10.51 -6.21 0.65
N TYR A 85 10.07 -6.88 -0.42
CA TYR A 85 9.79 -8.31 -0.37
C TYR A 85 11.11 -9.10 -0.40
N GLU A 86 11.48 -9.62 0.77
CA GLU A 86 12.65 -10.46 0.99
C GLU A 86 12.41 -11.35 2.23
N PRO A 87 13.28 -12.36 2.50
CA PRO A 87 13.16 -13.14 3.73
C PRO A 87 13.06 -12.23 4.98
N PRO A 88 12.19 -12.57 5.94
CA PRO A 88 11.50 -13.85 6.09
C PRO A 88 10.12 -13.93 5.40
N PHE A 89 9.76 -12.96 4.56
CA PHE A 89 8.47 -12.99 3.88
C PHE A 89 8.36 -14.12 2.87
N THR A 90 7.17 -14.70 2.83
CA THR A 90 6.64 -15.53 1.75
C THR A 90 5.61 -14.72 0.95
N PRO A 91 5.21 -15.12 -0.27
CA PRO A 91 4.21 -14.37 -1.03
C PRO A 91 2.87 -14.24 -0.28
N GLU A 92 2.54 -15.27 0.50
CA GLU A 92 1.35 -15.32 1.34
C GLU A 92 1.44 -14.33 2.51
N THR A 93 2.47 -14.42 3.34
CA THR A 93 2.65 -13.54 4.50
C THR A 93 2.82 -12.07 4.09
N PHE A 94 3.42 -11.81 2.93
CA PHE A 94 3.51 -10.45 2.38
C PHE A 94 2.15 -9.90 1.92
N SER A 95 1.30 -10.76 1.37
CA SER A 95 -0.08 -10.39 1.02
C SER A 95 -0.95 -10.20 2.27
N LYS A 96 -0.73 -11.01 3.31
CA LYS A 96 -1.35 -10.84 4.63
C LYS A 96 -0.92 -9.51 5.27
N LEU A 97 0.37 -9.16 5.25
CA LEU A 97 0.86 -7.88 5.76
C LEU A 97 0.19 -6.67 5.09
N PHE A 98 -0.01 -6.71 3.77
CA PHE A 98 -0.74 -5.68 3.03
C PHE A 98 -2.16 -5.47 3.54
N LEU A 99 -2.90 -6.56 3.73
CA LEU A 99 -4.26 -6.51 4.25
C LEU A 99 -4.29 -6.12 5.74
N ALA A 100 -3.37 -6.63 6.54
CA ALA A 100 -3.27 -6.32 7.96
C ALA A 100 -3.01 -4.83 8.21
N PHE A 101 -2.16 -4.18 7.41
CA PHE A 101 -1.99 -2.72 7.49
C PHE A 101 -3.31 -1.98 7.23
N SER A 102 -4.13 -2.41 6.28
CA SER A 102 -5.42 -1.74 6.05
C SER A 102 -6.39 -1.97 7.23
N ARG A 103 -6.45 -3.18 7.79
CA ARG A 103 -7.25 -3.48 8.99
C ARG A 103 -6.83 -2.63 10.19
N ARG A 104 -5.52 -2.52 10.45
CA ARG A 104 -5.01 -1.71 11.55
C ARG A 104 -5.29 -0.22 11.37
N ILE A 105 -5.15 0.32 10.16
CA ILE A 105 -5.54 1.73 9.89
C ILE A 105 -7.06 1.94 10.06
N LEU A 106 -7.89 1.00 9.62
CA LEU A 106 -9.34 1.06 9.86
C LEU A 106 -9.67 1.04 11.35
N ALA A 107 -8.96 0.25 12.15
CA ALA A 107 -9.11 0.23 13.61
C ALA A 107 -8.76 1.57 14.28
N LEU A 108 -7.97 2.43 13.63
CA LEU A 108 -7.72 3.82 14.07
C LEU A 108 -8.88 4.79 13.75
N GLY A 109 -10.00 4.29 13.22
CA GLY A 109 -11.19 5.09 12.90
C GLY A 109 -11.21 5.67 11.49
N TYR A 110 -10.27 5.26 10.63
CA TYR A 110 -10.26 5.64 9.22
C TYR A 110 -11.37 4.96 8.43
N LYS A 111 -11.72 5.54 7.28
CA LYS A 111 -12.67 4.96 6.32
C LYS A 111 -11.96 4.61 5.02
N GLN A 112 -12.18 3.39 4.53
CA GLN A 112 -11.75 3.00 3.19
C GLN A 112 -12.57 3.77 2.14
N VAL A 113 -11.88 4.44 1.23
CA VAL A 113 -12.49 5.15 0.09
C VAL A 113 -12.45 4.27 -1.16
N SER A 114 -11.33 3.59 -1.39
CA SER A 114 -11.19 2.67 -2.52
C SER A 114 -10.22 1.54 -2.21
N LEU A 115 -10.44 0.43 -2.90
CA LEU A 115 -9.46 -0.62 -3.13
C LEU A 115 -9.41 -0.83 -4.65
N ASP A 116 -8.27 -0.50 -5.26
CA ASP A 116 -8.10 -0.61 -6.70
C ASP A 116 -6.86 -1.43 -7.07
N ARG A 117 -6.97 -2.16 -8.18
CA ARG A 117 -5.85 -2.85 -8.81
C ARG A 117 -5.58 -2.22 -10.16
N LYS A 118 -4.32 -1.88 -10.39
CA LYS A 118 -3.82 -1.34 -11.65
C LYS A 118 -2.74 -2.25 -12.21
N MET A 119 -2.83 -2.60 -13.48
CA MET A 119 -1.80 -3.33 -14.22
C MET A 119 -1.27 -2.44 -15.34
N GLU A 120 0.05 -2.34 -15.46
CA GLU A 120 0.72 -1.54 -16.48
C GLU A 120 1.97 -2.25 -17.02
N GLU A 121 2.12 -2.27 -18.36
CA GLU A 121 3.36 -2.73 -19.01
C GLU A 121 4.40 -1.60 -18.97
N ILE A 122 5.56 -1.86 -18.36
CA ILE A 122 6.69 -0.94 -18.24
C ILE A 122 7.95 -1.73 -18.61
N ASN A 123 8.68 -1.31 -19.65
CA ASN A 123 9.93 -1.95 -20.09
C ASN A 123 9.78 -3.48 -20.27
N ASP A 124 8.72 -3.91 -20.96
CA ASP A 124 8.36 -5.33 -21.19
C ASP A 124 8.08 -6.16 -19.90
N GLN A 125 7.94 -5.51 -18.75
CA GLN A 125 7.48 -6.13 -17.50
C GLN A 125 6.06 -5.68 -17.16
N VAL A 126 5.28 -6.54 -16.53
CA VAL A 126 3.96 -6.19 -16.02
C VAL A 126 4.07 -5.79 -14.56
N LYS A 127 3.84 -4.51 -14.29
CA LYS A 127 3.69 -3.99 -12.93
C LYS A 127 2.23 -4.05 -12.52
N THR A 128 1.95 -4.72 -11.40
CA THR A 128 0.65 -4.70 -10.73
C THR A 128 0.77 -3.87 -9.46
N THR A 129 -0.17 -2.95 -9.25
CA THR A 129 -0.30 -2.14 -8.04
C THR A 129 -1.69 -2.37 -7.46
N GLU A 130 -1.74 -2.92 -6.26
CA GLU A 130 -2.97 -3.01 -5.46
C GLU A 130 -2.93 -1.91 -4.40
N LYS A 131 -3.97 -1.09 -4.30
CA LYS A 131 -3.96 0.13 -3.50
C LYS A 131 -5.20 0.25 -2.64
N PHE A 132 -5.00 0.32 -1.33
CA PHE A 132 -5.99 0.90 -0.41
C PHE A 132 -5.80 2.41 -0.36
N TYR A 133 -6.90 3.15 -0.43
CA TYR A 133 -6.93 4.57 -0.10
C TYR A 133 -7.91 4.82 1.03
N LEU A 134 -7.42 5.37 2.14
CA LEU A 134 -8.18 5.58 3.37
C LEU A 134 -8.13 7.06 3.77
N LYS A 135 -9.26 7.57 4.26
CA LYS A 135 -9.39 8.94 4.76
C LYS A 135 -9.75 8.97 6.24
N PRO A 136 -9.34 10.03 6.96
CA PRO A 136 -9.88 10.32 8.29
C PRO A 136 -11.42 10.33 8.27
N PRO A 137 -12.07 10.06 9.41
CA PRO A 137 -13.53 10.09 9.49
C PRO A 137 -14.04 11.51 9.17
N LEU A 138 -15.17 11.58 8.47
CA LEU A 138 -15.85 12.85 8.23
C LEU A 138 -16.22 13.49 9.57
N GLN A 139 -15.89 14.78 9.70
CA GLN A 139 -16.19 15.58 10.87
C GLN A 139 -17.07 16.75 10.46
N SER A 140 -17.96 17.15 11.37
CA SER A 140 -18.74 18.37 11.27
C SER A 140 -18.25 19.31 12.37
N PRO A 141 -17.14 20.04 12.16
CA PRO A 141 -16.62 20.97 13.15
C PRO A 141 -17.64 22.08 13.43
N SER A 142 -17.62 22.61 14.65
CA SER A 142 -18.45 23.77 14.98
C SER A 142 -18.02 25.01 14.17
N GLU A 143 -18.87 26.03 14.11
CA GLU A 143 -18.52 27.30 13.47
C GLU A 143 -17.20 27.85 14.05
N ASN A 144 -16.25 28.19 13.18
CA ASN A 144 -14.87 28.61 13.48
C ASN A 144 -13.88 27.54 13.98
N GLN A 145 -14.24 26.26 13.98
CA GLN A 145 -13.27 25.17 14.19
C GLN A 145 -12.70 24.64 12.87
N ARG A 146 -11.42 24.26 12.87
CA ARG A 146 -10.79 23.58 11.74
C ARG A 146 -11.06 22.08 11.81
N ILE A 147 -10.98 21.41 10.66
CA ILE A 147 -11.20 19.97 10.55
C ILE A 147 -9.94 19.24 11.02
N SER A 148 -10.09 18.33 11.98
CA SER A 148 -8.98 17.46 12.36
C SER A 148 -8.70 16.46 11.23
N GLN A 149 -7.48 16.45 10.70
CA GLN A 149 -7.08 15.50 9.68
C GLN A 149 -6.45 14.22 10.25
N LEU A 150 -6.46 14.03 11.58
CA LEU A 150 -5.69 12.99 12.27
C LEU A 150 -4.23 13.03 11.77
N PHE A 151 -3.73 11.93 11.21
CA PHE A 151 -2.39 11.86 10.63
C PHE A 151 -2.33 12.34 9.17
N GLY A 152 -3.48 12.53 8.50
CA GLY A 152 -3.61 12.75 7.06
C GLY A 152 -4.27 11.55 6.37
N ASN A 153 -4.37 11.59 5.04
CA ASN A 153 -4.88 10.48 4.23
C ASN A 153 -3.84 9.36 4.13
N VAL A 154 -4.27 8.10 4.15
CA VAL A 154 -3.37 6.96 4.07
C VAL A 154 -3.55 6.24 2.74
N SER A 155 -2.44 5.93 2.07
CA SER A 155 -2.41 4.96 0.98
C SER A 155 -1.48 3.81 1.32
N ILE A 156 -1.97 2.59 1.11
CA ILE A 156 -1.20 1.36 1.27
C ILE A 156 -1.16 0.72 -0.11
N GLU A 157 0.03 0.47 -0.64
CA GLU A 157 0.21 -0.09 -1.98
C GLU A 157 1.07 -1.37 -1.93
N LYS A 158 0.57 -2.46 -2.51
CA LYS A 158 1.34 -3.68 -2.79
C LYS A 158 1.74 -3.70 -4.25
N ILE A 159 3.05 -3.81 -4.49
CA ILE A 159 3.63 -3.78 -5.84
C ILE A 159 4.15 -5.17 -6.18
N SER A 160 3.77 -5.65 -7.37
CA SER A 160 4.28 -6.90 -7.96
C SER A 160 4.80 -6.63 -9.37
N ILE A 161 5.90 -7.29 -9.74
CA ILE A 161 6.47 -7.28 -11.09
C ILE A 161 6.41 -8.71 -11.63
N ASP A 162 5.80 -8.90 -12.80
CA ASP A 162 5.63 -10.21 -13.45
C ASP A 162 5.03 -11.26 -12.48
N ASN A 163 3.99 -10.85 -11.76
CA ASN A 163 3.29 -11.63 -10.73
C ASN A 163 4.13 -12.04 -9.51
N LYS A 164 5.32 -11.46 -9.34
CA LYS A 164 6.17 -11.66 -8.14
C LYS A 164 6.08 -10.43 -7.23
N PRO A 165 5.86 -10.61 -5.91
CA PRO A 165 5.87 -9.48 -4.97
C PRO A 165 7.20 -8.74 -5.02
N SER A 166 7.15 -7.41 -4.91
CA SER A 166 8.32 -6.55 -4.98
C SER A 166 8.49 -5.72 -3.70
N TYR A 167 7.50 -4.91 -3.35
CA TYR A 167 7.50 -4.16 -2.09
C TYR A 167 6.08 -3.75 -1.68
N LEU A 168 5.88 -3.50 -0.40
CA LEU A 168 4.74 -2.76 0.13
C LEU A 168 5.18 -1.33 0.43
N LYS A 169 4.29 -0.36 0.28
CA LYS A 169 4.51 0.97 0.85
C LYS A 169 3.27 1.48 1.54
N LEU A 170 3.49 2.22 2.62
CA LEU A 170 2.48 3.02 3.29
C LEU A 170 2.91 4.48 3.20
N LEU A 171 2.02 5.33 2.71
CA LEU A 171 2.23 6.75 2.56
C LEU A 171 1.06 7.51 3.16
N VAL A 172 1.39 8.47 4.01
CA VAL A 172 0.45 9.42 4.61
C VAL A 172 0.64 10.78 3.95
N THR A 173 -0.43 11.38 3.47
CA THR A 173 -0.43 12.72 2.86
C THR A 173 -1.30 13.68 3.68
N VAL A 174 -0.76 14.84 4.01
CA VAL A 174 -1.45 15.84 4.85
C VAL A 174 -2.07 16.93 4.00
N TYR A 175 -3.20 17.46 4.47
CA TYR A 175 -3.81 18.66 3.96
C TYR A 175 -3.05 19.89 4.47
N SER A 176 -2.77 20.84 3.58
CA SER A 176 -2.08 22.09 3.91
C SER A 176 -2.98 23.33 3.87
N ASP A 177 -4.29 23.15 3.64
CA ASP A 177 -5.26 24.24 3.57
C ASP A 177 -5.68 24.72 4.98
N ARG A 178 -6.03 26.00 5.09
CA ARG A 178 -6.45 26.69 6.32
C ARG A 178 -7.69 26.11 6.98
N LEU A 179 -8.44 25.26 6.26
CA LEU A 179 -9.59 24.54 6.76
C LEU A 179 -9.21 23.39 7.72
N TYR A 180 -7.96 22.94 7.71
CA TYR A 180 -7.51 21.80 8.50
C TYR A 180 -6.59 22.20 9.65
N GLU A 181 -6.69 21.45 10.75
CA GLU A 181 -5.69 21.48 11.83
C GLU A 181 -4.37 20.89 11.36
N ASP A 182 -3.29 21.15 12.10
CA ASP A 182 -2.01 20.48 11.86
C ASP A 182 -2.19 18.96 12.05
N ALA A 183 -1.54 18.18 11.18
CA ALA A 183 -1.58 16.73 11.28
C ALA A 183 -0.86 16.25 12.56
N GLN A 184 -1.41 15.18 13.16
CA GLN A 184 -0.75 14.46 14.23
C GLN A 184 0.60 13.88 13.77
N PRO A 185 1.58 13.72 14.66
CA PRO A 185 2.90 13.21 14.29
C PRO A 185 2.83 11.82 13.64
N PHE A 186 3.51 11.66 12.51
CA PHE A 186 3.54 10.40 11.77
C PHE A 186 4.05 9.22 12.62
N ASP A 187 5.04 9.46 13.48
CA ASP A 187 5.59 8.44 14.38
C ASP A 187 4.53 7.83 15.31
N GLN A 188 3.56 8.61 15.79
CA GLN A 188 2.48 8.08 16.62
C GLN A 188 1.56 7.14 15.84
N MET A 189 1.35 7.38 14.54
CA MET A 189 0.61 6.45 13.69
C MET A 189 1.41 5.17 13.48
N ILE A 190 2.72 5.26 13.29
CA ILE A 190 3.59 4.09 13.17
C ILE A 190 3.54 3.26 14.44
N ASP A 191 3.67 3.87 15.62
CA ASP A 191 3.58 3.16 16.89
C ASP A 191 2.26 2.40 17.00
N ARG A 192 1.13 3.04 16.68
CA ARG A 192 -0.20 2.39 16.69
C ARG A 192 -0.39 1.34 15.59
N LEU A 193 0.23 1.52 14.43
CA LEU A 193 0.18 0.56 13.34
C LEU A 193 0.92 -0.72 13.71
N PHE A 194 1.98 -0.64 14.50
CA PHE A 194 2.80 -1.78 14.92
C PHE A 194 2.51 -2.28 16.33
N ASP A 195 1.70 -1.57 17.13
CA ASP A 195 1.31 -2.02 18.45
C ASP A 195 0.63 -3.40 18.37
N THR A 196 1.23 -4.38 19.03
CA THR A 196 0.75 -5.76 19.14
C THR A 196 0.02 -5.97 20.47
N ASN A 197 -0.03 -4.97 21.35
CA ASN A 197 -0.74 -5.05 22.61
C ASN A 197 -2.23 -4.77 22.39
N HIS A 198 -2.97 -5.81 22.03
CA HIS A 198 -4.40 -5.86 22.29
C HIS A 198 -4.60 -6.25 23.76
N GLY A 199 -4.74 -5.24 24.62
CA GLY A 199 -5.19 -5.35 26.01
C GLY A 199 -6.37 -4.42 26.26
#